data_AF-A0A356IQL7-F1
#
_entry.id   AF-A0A356IQL7-F1
#
_cell.length_a   1.000
_cell.length_b   1.000
_cell.length_c   1.000
_cell.angle_alpha   90.00
_cell.angle_beta   90.00
_cell.angle_gamma   90.00
#
_symmetry.space_group_name_H-M   'P 1'
#
loop_
_entity.id
_entity.type
_entity.pdbx_description
1 polymer ?
#
loop_
_entity_poly.entity_id
_entity_poly.type
_entity_poly.pdbx_seq_one_letter_code
_entity_poly.pdbx_strand_id
1 'polypeptide(L)'
;MSLSLKGHSGQVFPLSLAVLAVACVVFFVVFNSGRAVNEKINLVNAADASAYSGAQVAAPHLNFMAYTNRAMVANEAAIGHLYSFQVEVDLLGKIVQEGVGGGGLIGDFVRWLLGVIIGDAFEDSLDLIAQVIQPIVDTSKVFTGMLSLMLDANNASFANFQQQAYEDLIRPDPNTGYTVVEKAMSVVASSYISRANAPITVNSPTTLQQFITSDNQTAATAATEAANAAAELCEMILFAAPGMETGNALGSSYGARSQNCQQAVSGIGNL
;
A
#
# COMPACT_ATOMS: atom_id res chain seq x y z
N MET A 1 -1.47 -81.74 40.66
CA MET A 1 -0.67 -80.73 39.93
C MET A 1 -0.89 -79.39 40.62
N SER A 2 -0.03 -79.07 41.59
CA SER A 2 -0.13 -77.85 42.40
C SER A 2 0.77 -76.80 41.75
N LEU A 3 0.15 -75.75 41.18
CA LEU A 3 0.83 -74.61 40.58
C LEU A 3 1.13 -73.61 41.70
N SER A 4 2.38 -73.59 42.13
CA SER A 4 2.91 -72.60 43.07
C SER A 4 3.02 -71.25 42.35
N LEU A 5 2.07 -70.34 42.63
CA LEU A 5 2.20 -68.93 42.27
C LEU A 5 3.10 -68.25 43.30
N LYS A 6 4.33 -67.95 42.87
CA LYS A 6 5.34 -67.25 43.66
C LYS A 6 5.00 -65.75 43.67
N GLY A 7 4.47 -65.27 44.79
CA GLY A 7 4.17 -63.85 45.00
C GLY A 7 5.43 -62.99 44.93
N HIS A 8 5.57 -62.21 43.86
CA HIS A 8 6.57 -61.16 43.73
C HIS A 8 5.95 -59.81 44.12
N SER A 9 5.56 -59.68 45.39
CA SER A 9 5.02 -58.44 45.94
C SER A 9 6.16 -57.60 46.51
N GLY A 10 6.79 -56.78 45.66
CA GLY A 10 7.81 -55.81 46.11
C GLY A 10 8.71 -55.23 45.02
N GLN A 11 8.79 -55.88 43.85
CA GLN A 11 9.79 -55.52 42.82
C GLN A 11 9.32 -54.47 41.81
N VAL A 12 8.04 -54.10 41.81
CA VAL A 12 7.47 -53.11 40.86
C VAL A 12 7.64 -51.66 41.35
N PHE A 13 7.70 -51.46 42.67
CA PHE A 13 7.84 -50.13 43.30
C PHE A 13 9.12 -49.37 42.91
N PRO A 14 10.33 -49.97 42.91
CA PRO A 14 11.53 -49.25 42.50
C PRO A 14 11.53 -48.93 41.00
N LEU A 15 10.93 -49.81 40.17
CA LEU A 15 10.81 -49.58 38.74
C LEU A 15 9.84 -48.42 38.44
N SER A 16 8.68 -48.37 39.09
CA SER A 16 7.72 -47.28 38.88
C SER A 16 8.26 -45.93 39.36
N LEU A 17 9.03 -45.91 40.46
CA LEU A 17 9.66 -44.71 40.98
C LEU A 17 10.78 -44.20 40.04
N ALA A 18 11.57 -45.11 39.45
CA ALA A 18 12.55 -44.76 38.44
C ALA A 18 11.90 -44.17 37.17
N VAL A 19 10.81 -44.78 36.69
CA VAL A 19 10.05 -44.26 35.53
C VAL A 19 9.45 -42.89 35.83
N LEU A 20 8.89 -42.69 37.02
CA LEU A 20 8.35 -41.40 37.44
C LEU A 20 9.43 -40.33 37.51
N ALA A 21 10.62 -40.64 38.04
CA ALA A 21 11.75 -39.72 38.05
C ALA A 21 12.17 -39.30 36.63
N VAL A 22 12.24 -40.26 35.70
CA VAL A 22 12.53 -39.97 34.28
C VAL A 22 11.43 -39.10 33.66
N ALA A 23 10.15 -39.40 33.93
CA ALA A 23 9.03 -38.61 33.44
C ALA A 23 9.07 -37.15 33.94
N CYS A 24 9.42 -36.92 35.21
CA CYS A 24 9.61 -35.58 35.76
C CYS A 24 10.74 -34.81 35.07
N VAL A 25 11.87 -35.46 34.78
CA VAL A 25 12.99 -34.83 34.06
C VAL A 25 12.59 -34.46 32.64
N VAL A 26 11.93 -35.37 31.92
CA VAL A 26 11.44 -35.10 30.55
C VAL A 26 10.44 -33.95 30.55
N PHE A 27 9.48 -33.95 31.48
CA PHE A 27 8.52 -32.86 31.63
C PHE A 27 9.19 -31.52 31.91
N PHE A 28 10.21 -31.49 32.77
CA PHE A 28 10.98 -30.29 33.06
C PHE A 28 11.72 -29.75 31.82
N VAL A 29 12.32 -30.64 31.01
CA VAL A 29 12.98 -30.26 29.75
C VAL A 29 11.97 -29.69 28.75
N VAL A 30 10.83 -30.35 28.56
CA VAL A 30 9.76 -29.89 27.67
C VAL A 30 9.19 -28.55 28.13
N PHE A 31 9.00 -28.36 29.43
CA PHE A 31 8.50 -27.11 29.98
C PHE A 31 9.46 -25.94 29.73
N ASN A 32 10.76 -26.15 29.98
CA ASN A 32 11.78 -25.12 29.70
C ASN A 32 11.90 -24.81 28.21
N SER A 33 11.86 -25.84 27.36
CA SER A 33 11.88 -25.65 25.91
C SER A 33 10.63 -24.92 25.42
N GLY A 34 9.45 -25.28 25.92
CA GLY A 34 8.19 -24.61 25.60
C GLY A 34 8.18 -23.14 25.99
N ARG A 35 8.74 -22.78 27.15
CA ARG A 35 8.91 -21.38 27.56
C ARG A 35 9.84 -20.62 26.62
N ALA A 36 10.96 -21.23 26.23
CA ALA A 36 11.92 -20.59 25.32
C ALA A 36 11.31 -20.36 23.92
N VAL A 37 10.53 -21.32 23.41
CA VAL A 37 9.82 -21.19 22.13
C VAL A 37 8.74 -20.11 22.21
N ASN A 38 7.96 -20.07 23.30
CA ASN A 38 6.89 -19.09 23.45
C ASN A 38 7.44 -17.65 23.52
N GLU A 39 8.55 -17.44 24.23
CA GLU A 39 9.22 -16.14 24.28
C GLU A 39 9.68 -15.70 22.89
N LYS A 40 10.27 -16.62 22.11
CA LYS A 40 10.71 -16.34 20.74
C LYS A 40 9.53 -15.94 19.84
N ILE A 41 8.40 -16.65 19.92
CA ILE A 41 7.20 -16.32 19.13
C ILE A 41 6.69 -14.92 19.48
N ASN A 42 6.64 -14.57 20.76
CA ASN A 42 6.18 -13.26 21.20
C ASN A 42 7.10 -12.14 20.71
N LEU A 43 8.43 -12.33 20.78
CA LEU A 43 9.41 -11.36 20.27
C LEU A 43 9.29 -11.14 18.76
N VAL A 44 9.06 -12.21 17.99
CA VAL A 44 8.85 -12.10 16.53
C VAL A 44 7.55 -11.36 16.23
N ASN A 45 6.45 -11.71 16.89
CA ASN A 45 5.17 -11.01 16.70
C ASN A 45 5.27 -9.52 17.07
N ALA A 46 6.02 -9.18 18.13
CA ALA A 46 6.28 -7.80 18.52
C ALA A 46 7.10 -7.06 17.45
N ALA A 47 8.14 -7.69 16.92
CA ALA A 47 8.97 -7.12 15.86
C ALA A 47 8.16 -6.88 14.58
N ASP A 48 7.32 -7.84 14.17
CA ASP A 48 6.48 -7.72 12.99
C ASP A 48 5.40 -6.64 13.17
N ALA A 49 4.76 -6.58 14.33
CA ALA A 49 3.77 -5.54 14.64
C ALA A 49 4.40 -4.14 14.66
N SER A 50 5.62 -4.00 15.19
CA SER A 50 6.39 -2.77 15.14
C SER A 50 6.77 -2.40 13.70
N ALA A 51 7.32 -3.34 12.92
CA ALA A 51 7.65 -3.10 11.52
C ALA A 51 6.42 -2.66 10.70
N TYR A 52 5.27 -3.29 10.93
CA TYR A 52 4.01 -2.94 10.30
C TYR A 52 3.55 -1.53 10.68
N SER A 53 3.64 -1.13 11.95
CA SER A 53 3.26 0.22 12.36
C SER A 53 4.18 1.30 11.78
N GLY A 54 5.48 1.03 11.67
CA GLY A 54 6.42 1.89 10.96
C GLY A 54 6.08 2.03 9.47
N ALA A 55 5.76 0.91 8.80
CA ALA A 55 5.36 0.90 7.40
C ALA A 55 4.06 1.68 7.15
N GLN A 56 3.08 1.57 8.06
CA GLN A 56 1.81 2.30 7.97
C GLN A 56 2.00 3.82 8.02
N VAL A 57 2.97 4.31 8.80
CA VAL A 57 3.32 5.74 8.88
C VAL A 57 4.08 6.17 7.61
N ALA A 58 4.97 5.35 7.09
CA ALA A 58 5.75 5.66 5.89
C ALA A 58 4.93 5.64 4.59
N ALA A 59 3.94 4.76 4.48
CA ALA A 59 3.24 4.48 3.22
C ALA A 59 2.56 5.72 2.57
N PRO A 60 1.82 6.58 3.29
CA PRO A 60 1.21 7.77 2.69
C PRO A 60 2.23 8.74 2.09
N HIS A 61 3.40 8.89 2.72
CA HIS A 61 4.48 9.77 2.24
C HIS A 61 5.11 9.20 0.96
N LEU A 62 5.38 7.89 0.93
CA LEU A 62 5.86 7.20 -0.27
C LEU A 62 4.85 7.28 -1.42
N ASN A 63 3.55 7.12 -1.12
CA ASN A 63 2.48 7.26 -2.10
C ASN A 63 2.38 8.69 -2.64
N PHE A 64 2.49 9.71 -1.78
CA PHE A 64 2.52 11.11 -2.20
C PHE A 64 3.70 11.38 -3.15
N MET A 65 4.89 10.85 -2.86
CA MET A 65 6.04 10.93 -3.77
C MET A 65 5.78 10.24 -5.12
N ALA A 66 5.12 9.08 -5.12
CA ALA A 66 4.75 8.40 -6.36
C ALA A 66 3.73 9.20 -7.19
N TYR A 67 2.71 9.79 -6.55
CA TYR A 67 1.71 10.62 -7.25
C TYR A 67 2.32 11.90 -7.81
N THR A 68 3.20 12.56 -7.06
CA THR A 68 3.90 13.77 -7.54
C THR A 68 4.86 13.46 -8.67
N ASN A 69 5.55 12.31 -8.65
CA ASN A 69 6.34 11.84 -9.80
C ASN A 69 5.49 11.67 -11.06
N ARG A 70 4.29 11.08 -10.92
CA ARG A 70 3.35 10.96 -12.05
C ARG A 70 2.87 12.32 -12.54
N ALA A 71 2.64 13.28 -11.66
CA ALA A 71 2.26 14.65 -12.03
C ALA A 71 3.39 15.39 -12.76
N MET A 72 4.64 15.25 -12.31
CA MET A 72 5.84 15.78 -12.97
C MET A 72 5.99 15.24 -14.40
N VAL A 73 5.79 13.93 -14.61
CA VAL A 73 5.81 13.33 -15.95
C VAL A 73 4.67 13.86 -16.83
N ALA A 74 3.47 14.06 -16.27
CA ALA A 74 2.36 14.64 -17.01
C ALA A 74 2.64 16.10 -17.43
N ASN A 75 3.27 16.89 -16.55
CA ASN A 75 3.73 18.24 -16.88
C ASN A 75 4.76 18.20 -18.02
N GLU A 76 5.74 17.32 -17.98
CA GLU A 76 6.73 17.19 -19.05
C GLU A 76 6.07 16.81 -20.40
N ALA A 77 5.11 15.88 -20.37
CA ALA A 77 4.33 15.52 -21.56
C ALA A 77 3.51 16.69 -22.10
N ALA A 78 2.93 17.51 -21.21
CA ALA A 78 2.20 18.72 -21.58
C ALA A 78 3.12 19.77 -22.21
N ILE A 79 4.34 19.98 -21.67
CA ILE A 79 5.36 20.83 -22.29
C ILE A 79 5.67 20.34 -23.71
N GLY A 80 5.85 19.03 -23.90
CA GLY A 80 6.05 18.45 -25.23
C GLY A 80 4.91 18.76 -26.21
N HIS A 81 3.66 18.67 -25.75
CA HIS A 81 2.49 19.02 -26.58
C HIS A 81 2.43 20.52 -26.89
N LEU A 82 2.76 21.38 -25.94
CA LEU A 82 2.81 22.83 -26.15
C LEU A 82 3.81 23.20 -27.23
N TYR A 83 5.03 22.63 -27.20
CA TYR A 83 6.02 22.84 -28.25
C TYR A 83 5.58 22.26 -29.60
N SER A 84 4.90 21.11 -29.61
CA SER A 84 4.33 20.54 -30.84
C SER A 84 3.33 21.50 -31.50
N PHE A 85 2.39 22.05 -30.72
CA PHE A 85 1.43 23.04 -31.22
C PHE A 85 2.12 24.33 -31.67
N GLN A 86 3.15 24.78 -30.94
CA GLN A 86 3.90 25.98 -31.31
C GLN A 86 4.58 25.84 -32.67
N VAL A 87 5.16 24.67 -32.97
CA VAL A 87 5.78 24.38 -34.28
C VAL A 87 4.74 24.39 -35.40
N GLU A 88 3.54 23.84 -35.17
CA GLU A 88 2.45 23.87 -36.14
C GLU A 88 2.00 25.30 -36.45
N VAL A 89 1.81 26.13 -35.43
CA VAL A 89 1.42 27.54 -35.59
C VAL A 89 2.53 28.35 -36.29
N ASP A 90 3.81 28.09 -35.98
CA ASP A 90 4.94 28.76 -36.64
C ASP A 90 5.03 28.37 -38.13
N LEU A 91 4.72 27.11 -38.48
CA LEU A 91 4.66 26.64 -39.87
C LEU A 91 3.53 27.35 -40.63
N LEU A 92 2.34 27.48 -40.03
CA LEU A 92 1.22 28.22 -40.64
C LEU A 92 1.57 29.69 -40.87
N GLY A 93 2.25 30.34 -39.92
CA GLY A 93 2.73 31.72 -40.07
C GLY A 93 3.64 31.90 -41.29
N LYS A 94 4.60 30.99 -41.47
CA LYS A 94 5.53 31.00 -42.63
C LYS A 94 4.82 30.79 -43.95
N ILE A 95 3.87 29.85 -44.02
CA ILE A 95 3.08 29.59 -45.24
C ILE A 95 2.28 30.82 -45.67
N VAL A 96 1.71 31.56 -44.74
CA VAL A 96 0.89 32.74 -45.05
C VAL A 96 1.77 33.92 -45.47
N GLN A 97 2.93 34.08 -44.84
CA GLN A 97 3.84 35.20 -45.09
C GLN A 97 4.67 35.02 -46.38
N GLU A 98 5.05 33.78 -46.73
CA GLU A 98 5.85 33.46 -47.91
C GLU A 98 5.04 32.85 -49.06
N GLY A 99 3.92 32.18 -48.77
CA GLY A 99 3.22 31.29 -49.71
C GLY A 99 2.04 31.88 -50.49
N VAL A 100 1.58 33.10 -50.17
CA VAL A 100 0.47 33.73 -50.94
C VAL A 100 0.90 35.05 -51.62
N GLY A 101 1.92 35.73 -51.10
CA GLY A 101 2.48 36.95 -51.71
C GLY A 101 3.84 36.78 -52.40
N GLY A 102 4.56 35.69 -52.14
CA GLY A 102 5.89 35.44 -52.70
C GLY A 102 5.85 34.38 -53.80
N GLY A 103 6.19 34.75 -55.03
CA GLY A 103 6.23 33.86 -56.20
C GLY A 103 7.33 32.78 -56.16
N GLY A 104 7.29 31.91 -55.15
CA GLY A 104 8.15 30.73 -55.00
C GLY A 104 7.35 29.43 -55.19
N LEU A 105 8.06 28.35 -55.56
CA LEU A 105 7.48 27.03 -55.88
C LEU A 105 6.55 26.45 -54.80
N ILE A 106 6.79 26.78 -53.53
CA ILE A 106 5.96 26.32 -52.40
C ILE A 106 4.64 27.08 -52.37
N GLY A 107 4.64 28.39 -52.62
CA GLY A 107 3.43 29.21 -52.65
C GLY A 107 2.50 28.81 -53.80
N ASP A 108 3.06 28.58 -54.99
CA ASP A 108 2.28 28.13 -56.16
C ASP A 108 1.67 26.73 -55.96
N PHE A 109 2.41 25.81 -55.34
CA PHE A 109 1.89 24.48 -55.02
C PHE A 109 0.75 24.55 -54.00
N VAL A 110 0.87 25.38 -52.96
CA VAL A 110 -0.18 25.57 -51.96
C VAL A 110 -1.43 26.21 -52.59
N ARG A 111 -1.26 27.22 -53.45
CA ARG A 111 -2.37 27.85 -54.19
C ARG A 111 -3.07 26.86 -55.11
N TRP A 112 -2.31 26.05 -55.86
CA TRP A 112 -2.84 24.98 -56.68
C TRP A 112 -3.64 23.95 -55.85
N LEU A 113 -3.07 23.48 -54.74
CA LEU A 113 -3.71 22.48 -53.89
C LEU A 113 -5.00 23.02 -53.25
N LEU A 114 -5.00 24.26 -52.77
CA LEU A 114 -6.19 24.91 -52.23
C LEU A 114 -7.28 25.10 -53.30
N GLY A 115 -6.90 25.52 -54.52
CA GLY A 115 -7.83 25.63 -55.65
C GLY A 115 -8.44 24.28 -56.07
N VAL A 116 -7.68 23.18 -55.95
CA VAL A 116 -8.18 21.82 -56.26
C VAL A 116 -9.15 21.31 -55.18
N ILE A 117 -8.90 21.58 -53.90
CA ILE A 117 -9.71 21.02 -52.80
C ILE A 117 -10.97 21.86 -52.54
N ILE A 118 -10.89 23.19 -52.64
CA ILE A 118 -11.93 24.11 -52.13
C ILE A 118 -12.43 25.10 -53.21
N GLY A 119 -11.79 25.14 -54.40
CA GLY A 119 -12.11 26.06 -55.48
C GLY A 119 -11.65 27.51 -55.24
N ASP A 120 -11.86 28.39 -56.22
CA ASP A 120 -11.37 29.78 -56.23
C ASP A 120 -12.01 30.68 -55.15
N ALA A 121 -13.06 30.20 -54.48
CA ALA A 121 -13.83 30.93 -53.47
C ALA A 121 -13.03 31.33 -52.22
N PHE A 122 -11.86 30.72 -52.02
CA PHE A 122 -10.99 31.01 -50.89
C PHE A 122 -9.90 32.05 -51.19
N GLU A 123 -9.68 32.42 -52.47
CA GLU A 123 -8.62 33.37 -52.85
C GLU A 123 -8.87 34.79 -52.31
N ASP A 124 -10.13 35.25 -52.27
CA ASP A 124 -10.52 36.56 -51.70
C ASP A 124 -10.42 36.60 -50.15
N SER A 125 -10.30 35.44 -49.51
CA SER A 125 -10.28 35.30 -48.05
C SER A 125 -8.87 35.31 -47.46
N LEU A 126 -7.83 35.19 -48.29
CA LEU A 126 -6.44 35.05 -47.83
C LEU A 126 -5.85 36.35 -47.26
N ASP A 127 -6.30 37.53 -47.72
CA ASP A 127 -5.91 38.82 -47.14
C ASP A 127 -6.48 39.02 -45.72
N LEU A 128 -7.71 38.54 -45.47
CA LEU A 128 -8.30 38.49 -44.12
C LEU A 128 -7.56 37.52 -43.21
N ILE A 129 -7.11 36.38 -43.76
CA ILE A 129 -6.34 35.35 -43.06
C ILE A 129 -4.94 35.88 -42.68
N ALA A 130 -4.26 36.61 -43.58
CA ALA A 130 -2.97 37.22 -43.30
C ALA A 130 -3.02 38.28 -42.18
N GLN A 131 -4.12 39.05 -42.09
CA GLN A 131 -4.31 40.06 -41.04
C GLN A 131 -4.56 39.45 -39.65
N VAL A 132 -5.13 38.24 -39.59
CA VAL A 132 -5.47 37.55 -38.33
C VAL A 132 -4.35 36.62 -37.86
N ILE A 133 -3.54 36.05 -38.75
CA ILE A 133 -2.55 35.03 -38.38
C ILE A 133 -1.29 35.60 -37.72
N GLN A 134 -0.79 36.76 -38.15
CA GLN A 134 0.40 37.38 -37.55
C GLN A 134 0.25 37.63 -36.03
N PRO A 135 -0.85 38.25 -35.53
CA PRO A 135 -1.04 38.38 -34.09
C PRO A 135 -1.22 37.04 -33.37
N ILE A 136 -1.79 36.02 -34.02
CA ILE A 136 -1.94 34.68 -33.42
C ILE A 136 -0.59 33.99 -33.23
N VAL A 137 0.32 34.08 -34.20
CA VAL A 137 1.66 33.48 -34.09
C VAL A 137 2.45 34.16 -32.99
N ASP A 138 2.45 35.50 -32.93
CA ASP A 138 3.19 36.23 -31.90
C ASP A 138 2.58 36.06 -30.49
N THR A 139 1.25 36.02 -30.38
CA THR A 139 0.59 35.74 -29.10
C THR A 139 0.78 34.30 -28.64
N SER A 140 0.85 33.33 -29.57
CA SER A 140 1.10 31.93 -29.23
C SER A 140 2.46 31.73 -28.56
N LYS A 141 3.50 32.45 -29.02
CA LYS A 141 4.85 32.36 -28.43
C LYS A 141 4.89 32.84 -26.99
N VAL A 142 4.20 33.94 -26.69
CA VAL A 142 4.09 34.48 -25.33
C VAL A 142 3.28 33.54 -24.44
N PHE A 143 2.17 32.99 -24.94
CA PHE A 143 1.35 32.04 -24.20
C PHE A 143 2.09 30.74 -23.90
N THR A 144 2.74 30.15 -24.91
CA THR A 144 3.57 28.95 -24.77
C THR A 144 4.72 29.18 -23.78
N GLY A 145 5.40 30.33 -23.86
CA GLY A 145 6.46 30.69 -22.91
C GLY A 145 5.96 30.83 -21.47
N MET A 146 4.81 31.48 -21.27
CA MET A 146 4.19 31.62 -19.95
C MET A 146 3.77 30.26 -19.38
N LEU A 147 3.13 29.43 -20.19
CA LEU A 147 2.67 28.10 -19.75
C LEU A 147 3.86 27.18 -19.46
N SER A 148 4.92 27.23 -20.27
CA SER A 148 6.15 26.50 -20.02
C SER A 148 6.79 26.89 -18.68
N LEU A 149 6.90 28.19 -18.39
CA LEU A 149 7.42 28.66 -17.10
C LEU A 149 6.54 28.24 -15.92
N MET A 150 5.22 28.27 -16.10
CA MET A 150 4.29 27.81 -15.08
C MET A 150 4.44 26.31 -14.81
N LEU A 151 4.55 25.48 -15.85
CA LEU A 151 4.73 24.04 -15.71
C LEU A 151 6.09 23.71 -15.06
N ASP A 152 7.16 24.41 -15.45
CA ASP A 152 8.49 24.27 -14.84
C ASP A 152 8.49 24.68 -13.36
N ALA A 153 7.88 25.82 -13.03
CA ALA A 153 7.72 26.28 -11.65
C ALA A 153 6.90 25.30 -10.80
N ASN A 154 5.85 24.69 -11.38
CA ASN A 154 5.06 23.68 -10.70
C ASN A 154 5.88 22.41 -10.44
N ASN A 155 6.73 22.04 -11.39
CA ASN A 155 7.65 20.92 -11.25
C ASN A 155 8.66 21.13 -10.13
N ALA A 156 9.26 22.33 -10.07
CA ALA A 156 10.15 22.72 -8.99
C ALA A 156 9.43 22.73 -7.62
N SER A 157 8.17 23.16 -7.58
CA SER A 157 7.35 23.12 -6.37
C SER A 157 7.10 21.68 -5.90
N PHE A 158 6.80 20.75 -6.82
CA PHE A 158 6.65 19.33 -6.49
C PHE A 158 7.92 18.71 -5.92
N ALA A 159 9.10 19.04 -6.47
CA ALA A 159 10.37 18.58 -5.93
C ALA A 159 10.59 19.05 -4.48
N ASN A 160 10.24 20.30 -4.16
CA ASN A 160 10.33 20.82 -2.79
C ASN A 160 9.36 20.11 -1.83
N PHE A 161 8.11 19.86 -2.26
CA PHE A 161 7.15 19.12 -1.43
C PHE A 161 7.59 17.67 -1.18
N GLN A 162 8.18 17.01 -2.18
CA GLN A 162 8.75 15.68 -2.00
C GLN A 162 9.88 15.69 -0.98
N GLN A 163 10.81 16.65 -1.09
CA GLN A 163 11.91 16.79 -0.15
C GLN A 163 11.37 17.00 1.27
N GLN A 164 10.38 17.86 1.45
CA GLN A 164 9.82 18.13 2.77
C GLN A 164 9.07 16.91 3.35
N ALA A 165 8.32 16.19 2.52
CA ALA A 165 7.64 14.96 2.92
C ALA A 165 8.63 13.83 3.28
N TYR A 166 9.78 13.79 2.62
CA TYR A 166 10.87 12.86 2.91
C TYR A 166 11.60 13.24 4.20
N GLU A 167 11.93 14.53 4.37
CA GLU A 167 12.57 15.05 5.58
C GLU A 167 11.71 14.80 6.82
N ASP A 168 10.39 14.95 6.74
CA ASP A 168 9.49 14.62 7.86
C ASP A 168 9.59 13.13 8.27
N LEU A 169 9.88 12.24 7.32
CA LEU A 169 10.04 10.82 7.56
C LEU A 169 11.37 10.46 8.23
N ILE A 170 12.46 11.12 7.82
CA ILE A 170 13.82 10.75 8.23
C ILE A 170 14.42 11.68 9.29
N ARG A 171 13.81 12.83 9.56
CA ARG A 171 14.36 13.81 10.51
C ARG A 171 14.15 13.31 11.94
N PRO A 172 15.22 13.03 12.68
CA PRO A 172 15.09 12.63 14.07
C PRO A 172 14.70 13.84 14.92
N ASP A 173 13.79 13.64 15.87
CA ASP A 173 13.42 14.66 16.84
C ASP A 173 14.63 14.97 17.75
N PRO A 174 15.00 16.25 17.97
CA PRO A 174 16.20 16.63 18.73
C PRO A 174 16.18 16.18 20.21
N ASN A 175 15.01 15.89 20.78
CA ASN A 175 14.90 15.47 22.18
C ASN A 175 14.96 13.95 22.36
N THR A 176 14.42 13.21 21.40
CA THR A 176 14.29 11.74 21.51
C THR A 176 15.24 10.97 20.59
N GLY A 177 15.75 11.60 19.53
CA GLY A 177 16.64 10.96 18.55
C GLY A 177 15.95 9.97 17.60
N TYR A 178 14.65 9.75 17.75
CA TYR A 178 13.84 8.86 16.91
C TYR A 178 13.15 9.66 15.80
N THR A 179 13.01 9.07 14.61
CA THR A 179 12.13 9.61 13.56
C THR A 179 10.67 9.27 13.87
N VAL A 180 9.74 9.82 13.09
CA VAL A 180 8.31 9.49 13.19
C VAL A 180 8.04 7.99 13.01
N VAL A 181 8.84 7.32 12.17
CA VAL A 181 8.75 5.87 11.95
C VAL A 181 9.24 5.11 13.18
N GLU A 182 10.44 5.40 13.71
CA GLU A 182 10.92 4.71 14.92
C GLU A 182 10.05 5.00 16.14
N LYS A 183 9.44 6.18 16.23
CA LYS A 183 8.50 6.51 17.30
C LYS A 183 7.26 5.61 17.24
N ALA A 184 6.70 5.40 16.06
CA ALA A 184 5.58 4.47 15.88
C ALA A 184 5.98 3.00 16.16
N MET A 185 7.16 2.59 15.71
CA MET A 185 7.70 1.24 15.96
C MET A 185 7.93 1.00 17.45
N SER A 186 8.50 1.97 18.16
CA SER A 186 8.87 1.86 19.59
C SER A 186 7.65 1.85 20.51
N VAL A 187 6.61 2.63 20.21
CA VAL A 187 5.34 2.59 20.96
C VAL A 187 4.72 1.21 20.86
N VAL A 188 4.65 0.62 19.66
CA VAL A 188 4.11 -0.74 19.48
C VAL A 188 5.00 -1.78 20.18
N ALA A 189 6.32 -1.69 20.04
CA ALA A 189 7.25 -2.62 20.70
C ALA A 189 7.08 -2.61 22.23
N SER A 190 6.96 -1.41 22.83
CA SER A 190 6.78 -1.27 24.27
C SER A 190 5.46 -1.88 24.77
N SER A 191 4.41 -1.89 23.94
CA SER A 191 3.14 -2.50 24.30
C SER A 191 3.25 -4.03 24.44
N TYR A 192 4.06 -4.70 23.61
CA TYR A 192 4.29 -6.15 23.69
C TYR A 192 5.15 -6.55 24.90
N ILE A 193 6.11 -5.70 25.30
CA ILE A 193 6.87 -5.89 26.54
C ILE A 193 5.91 -5.92 27.75
N SER A 194 4.85 -5.09 27.73
CA SER A 194 3.85 -5.07 28.82
C SER A 194 2.74 -6.12 28.70
N ARG A 195 2.63 -6.84 27.57
CA ARG A 195 1.48 -7.68 27.22
C ARG A 195 1.86 -9.03 26.59
N ALA A 196 2.78 -9.76 27.22
CA ALA A 196 3.20 -11.09 26.72
C ALA A 196 2.05 -12.10 26.50
N ASN A 197 0.89 -11.91 27.15
CA ASN A 197 -0.29 -12.80 27.05
C ASN A 197 -1.61 -12.06 26.78
N ALA A 198 -1.60 -10.83 26.24
CA ALA A 198 -2.88 -10.16 25.98
C ALA A 198 -3.56 -10.77 24.74
N PRO A 199 -4.77 -11.34 24.86
CA PRO A 199 -5.52 -11.77 23.69
C PRO A 199 -5.86 -10.53 22.85
N ILE A 200 -5.47 -10.54 21.58
CA ILE A 200 -5.93 -9.54 20.61
C ILE A 200 -7.36 -9.96 20.23
N THR A 201 -8.34 -9.44 20.96
CA THR A 201 -9.75 -9.58 20.59
C THR A 201 -10.09 -8.48 19.59
N VAL A 202 -9.92 -8.76 18.30
CA VAL A 202 -10.47 -7.90 17.24
C VAL A 202 -11.97 -8.15 17.22
N ASN A 203 -12.76 -7.09 17.42
CA ASN A 203 -14.23 -7.13 17.41
C ASN A 203 -14.82 -8.30 18.19
N SER A 204 -14.90 -8.17 19.52
CA SER A 204 -15.71 -9.10 20.30
C SER A 204 -17.11 -9.19 19.70
N PRO A 205 -17.69 -10.39 19.55
CA PRO A 205 -18.96 -10.58 18.85
C PRO A 205 -20.08 -9.72 19.47
N THR A 206 -19.98 -9.42 20.76
CA THR A 206 -20.89 -8.54 21.49
C THR A 206 -20.79 -7.08 21.05
N THR A 207 -19.60 -6.54 20.83
CA THR A 207 -19.42 -5.15 20.37
C THR A 207 -19.81 -4.99 18.91
N LEU A 208 -19.53 -5.98 18.07
CA LEU A 208 -19.92 -5.94 16.67
C LEU A 208 -21.44 -6.02 16.49
N GLN A 209 -22.13 -6.87 17.27
CA GLN A 209 -23.60 -6.92 17.28
C GLN A 209 -24.23 -5.60 17.71
N GLN A 210 -23.65 -4.90 18.70
CA GLN A 210 -24.14 -3.58 19.11
C GLN A 210 -24.09 -2.53 18.00
N PHE A 211 -23.08 -2.60 17.12
CA PHE A 211 -22.97 -1.70 15.97
C PHE A 211 -23.86 -2.11 14.80
N ILE A 212 -24.08 -3.41 14.58
CA ILE A 212 -25.03 -3.91 13.56
C ILE A 212 -26.47 -3.52 13.92
N THR A 213 -26.84 -3.60 15.20
CA THR A 213 -28.18 -3.21 15.68
C THR A 213 -28.31 -1.72 15.98
N SER A 214 -27.29 -0.92 15.71
CA SER A 214 -27.29 0.53 16.00
C SER A 214 -28.15 1.27 14.95
N ASP A 215 -28.92 2.28 15.39
CA ASP A 215 -29.74 3.14 14.52
C ASP A 215 -28.93 3.93 13.46
N ASN A 216 -27.60 3.93 13.56
CA ASN A 216 -26.74 4.61 12.61
C ASN A 216 -26.41 3.71 11.40
N GLN A 217 -27.10 3.96 10.29
CA GLN A 217 -27.01 3.16 9.05
C GLN A 217 -25.58 3.07 8.46
N THR A 218 -24.74 4.10 8.60
CA THR A 218 -23.34 4.07 8.11
C THR A 218 -22.44 3.25 9.02
N ALA A 219 -22.70 3.25 10.32
CA ALA A 219 -21.98 2.40 11.27
C ALA A 219 -22.40 0.92 11.13
N ALA A 220 -23.69 0.66 10.90
CA ALA A 220 -24.19 -0.69 10.68
C ALA A 220 -23.65 -1.31 9.37
N THR A 221 -23.55 -0.53 8.30
CA THR A 221 -22.98 -0.99 7.02
C THR A 221 -21.47 -1.23 7.12
N ALA A 222 -20.72 -0.31 7.73
CA ALA A 222 -19.29 -0.50 7.99
C ALA A 222 -19.00 -1.68 8.94
N ALA A 223 -19.86 -1.92 9.94
CA ALA A 223 -19.76 -3.07 10.83
C ALA A 223 -20.04 -4.39 10.10
N THR A 224 -21.01 -4.40 9.17
CA THR A 224 -21.32 -5.56 8.34
C THR A 224 -20.16 -5.89 7.39
N GLU A 225 -19.53 -4.87 6.81
CA GLU A 225 -18.34 -5.03 5.97
C GLU A 225 -17.12 -5.51 6.77
N ALA A 226 -16.91 -4.96 7.97
CA ALA A 226 -15.86 -5.41 8.89
C ALA A 226 -16.06 -6.85 9.39
N ALA A 227 -17.31 -7.31 9.54
CA ALA A 227 -17.63 -8.70 9.87
C ALA A 227 -17.15 -9.66 8.76
N ASN A 228 -17.39 -9.29 7.50
CA ASN A 228 -16.97 -10.08 6.35
C ASN A 228 -15.45 -10.08 6.19
N ALA A 229 -14.80 -8.92 6.35
CA ALA A 229 -13.33 -8.83 6.33
C ALA A 229 -12.67 -9.64 7.46
N ALA A 230 -13.29 -9.72 8.64
CA ALA A 230 -12.80 -10.56 9.74
C ALA A 230 -12.91 -12.07 9.41
N ALA A 231 -13.96 -12.48 8.70
CA ALA A 231 -14.10 -13.85 8.19
C ALA A 231 -13.03 -14.18 7.15
N GLU A 232 -12.79 -13.28 6.17
CA GLU A 232 -11.73 -13.43 5.17
C GLU A 232 -10.33 -13.47 5.81
N LEU A 233 -10.07 -12.62 6.81
CA LEU A 233 -8.83 -12.65 7.60
C LEU A 233 -8.66 -13.97 8.36
N CYS A 234 -9.74 -14.50 8.95
CA CYS A 234 -9.71 -15.82 9.60
C CYS A 234 -9.41 -16.94 8.61
N GLU A 235 -9.99 -16.91 7.40
CA GLU A 235 -9.65 -17.87 6.34
C GLU A 235 -8.18 -17.76 5.92
N MET A 236 -7.65 -16.56 5.72
CA MET A 236 -6.23 -16.36 5.41
C MET A 236 -5.29 -16.87 6.51
N ILE A 237 -5.63 -16.63 7.78
CA ILE A 237 -4.84 -17.10 8.93
C ILE A 237 -4.87 -18.64 9.03
N LEU A 238 -5.97 -19.28 8.64
CA LEU A 238 -6.10 -20.74 8.63
C LEU A 238 -5.35 -21.40 7.46
N PHE A 239 -5.19 -20.71 6.32
CA PHE A 239 -4.36 -21.20 5.21
C PHE A 239 -2.85 -21.07 5.45
N ALA A 240 -2.42 -20.22 6.39
CA ALA A 240 -1.03 -20.16 6.82
C ALA A 240 -0.68 -21.36 7.71
N ALA A 241 -0.32 -22.49 7.10
CA ALA A 241 0.15 -23.67 7.81
C ALA A 241 1.42 -23.31 8.63
N PRO A 242 1.43 -23.48 9.96
CA PRO A 242 2.66 -23.30 10.73
C PRO A 242 3.68 -24.37 10.31
N GLY A 243 4.95 -23.98 10.25
CA GLY A 243 6.05 -24.91 9.97
C GLY A 243 5.98 -26.13 10.88
N MET A 244 6.11 -27.32 10.27
CA MET A 244 5.86 -28.61 10.93
C MET A 244 6.73 -28.79 12.17
N GLU A 245 6.12 -28.82 13.36
CA GLU A 245 6.76 -29.38 14.55
C GLU A 245 6.72 -30.91 14.45
N THR A 246 7.87 -31.57 14.63
CA THR A 246 8.00 -33.02 14.52
C THR A 246 7.04 -33.74 15.45
N GLY A 247 6.01 -34.39 14.88
CA GLY A 247 5.08 -35.27 15.60
C GLY A 247 3.60 -34.92 15.50
N ASN A 248 3.22 -33.75 14.95
CA ASN A 248 1.82 -33.45 14.67
C ASN A 248 1.70 -32.55 13.43
N ALA A 249 1.02 -33.02 12.38
CA ALA A 249 0.98 -32.38 11.05
C ALA A 249 0.34 -30.98 11.04
N LEU A 250 -0.29 -30.56 12.15
CA LEU A 250 -0.97 -29.27 12.28
C LEU A 250 -0.45 -28.41 13.45
N GLY A 251 0.36 -28.94 14.38
CA GLY A 251 0.77 -28.20 15.58
C GLY A 251 -0.40 -27.93 16.57
N SER A 252 -0.12 -27.98 17.87
CA SER A 252 -1.14 -27.69 18.92
C SER A 252 -1.64 -26.23 18.87
N SER A 253 -0.85 -25.33 18.29
CA SER A 253 -1.17 -23.93 18.07
C SER A 253 -2.23 -23.72 16.99
N TYR A 254 -2.29 -24.56 15.95
CA TYR A 254 -3.33 -24.50 14.92
C TYR A 254 -4.70 -24.87 15.49
N GLY A 255 -4.79 -25.92 16.31
CA GLY A 255 -6.06 -26.34 16.92
C GLY A 255 -6.66 -25.26 17.83
N ALA A 256 -5.83 -24.56 18.62
CA ALA A 256 -6.29 -23.44 19.43
C ALA A 256 -6.71 -22.23 18.58
N ARG A 257 -5.95 -21.92 17.51
CA ARG A 257 -6.28 -20.83 16.57
C ARG A 257 -7.54 -21.12 15.76
N SER A 258 -7.73 -22.35 15.29
CA SER A 258 -8.91 -22.77 14.54
C SER A 258 -10.14 -22.82 15.41
N GLN A 259 -10.05 -23.26 16.67
CA GLN A 259 -11.17 -23.20 17.61
C GLN A 259 -11.55 -21.76 17.95
N ASN A 260 -10.58 -20.86 18.14
CA ASN A 260 -10.84 -19.45 18.39
C ASN A 260 -11.44 -18.74 17.16
N CYS A 261 -10.93 -18.99 15.94
CA CYS A 261 -11.55 -18.47 14.70
C CYS A 261 -12.94 -19.09 14.47
N GLN A 262 -13.12 -20.40 14.70
CA GLN A 262 -14.43 -21.04 14.54
C GLN A 262 -15.46 -20.47 15.53
N GLN A 263 -15.08 -20.20 16.78
CA GLN A 263 -15.96 -19.54 17.75
C GLN A 263 -16.30 -18.09 17.33
N ALA A 264 -15.33 -17.37 16.75
CA ALA A 264 -15.55 -16.02 16.23
C ALA A 264 -16.47 -16.00 14.99
N VAL A 265 -16.35 -16.97 14.09
CA VAL A 265 -17.18 -17.11 12.88
C VAL A 265 -18.56 -17.69 13.21
N SER A 266 -18.66 -18.69 14.11
CA SER A 266 -19.94 -19.30 14.50
C SER A 266 -20.84 -18.37 15.31
N GLY A 267 -20.28 -17.33 15.93
CA GLY A 267 -21.04 -16.26 16.59
C GLY A 267 -21.70 -15.28 15.61
N ILE A 268 -21.30 -15.31 14.33
CA ILE A 268 -21.84 -14.46 13.25
C ILE A 268 -22.86 -15.26 12.40
N GLY A 269 -22.70 -16.58 12.27
CA GLY A 269 -23.52 -17.44 11.40
C GLY A 269 -24.79 -18.05 12.01
N ASN A 270 -25.25 -17.60 13.18
CA ASN A 270 -26.48 -18.11 13.81
C ASN A 270 -27.54 -17.01 14.06
N LEU A 271 -27.64 -16.08 13.11
CA LEU A 271 -28.77 -15.14 12.94
C LEU A 271 -29.11 -15.02 11.45
#